data_AF-A0A414LQ60-F1
#
_entry.id   AF-A0A414LQ60-F1
#
_cell.length_a   1.000
_cell.length_b   1.000
_cell.length_c   1.000
_cell.angle_alpha   90.00
_cell.angle_beta   90.00
_cell.angle_gamma   90.00
#
_symmetry.space_group_name_H-M   'P 1'
#
loop_
_entity.id
_entity.type
_entity.pdbx_description
1 polymer ?
#
loop_
_entity_poly.entity_id
_entity_poly.type
_entity_poly.pdbx_seq_one_letter_code
_entity_poly.pdbx_strand_id
1 'polypeptide(L)'
;MTEECQDKLRQAEQERDYALSHQKKVEIPVEKPVLYQKCGNCNLTAYLKAKEKYDTQREKLAGRYKTKTAMYEALMFLLIWYSVSTTLFQMIRSKIFISDCVVFFDTIATFIQTIAGWIILTGKNMAQISNGISNPVVAGIVYWLIRILICGGCLVGAGILVAFIEIKIAELYKKCCWDMITIMVILISMATAIYFGKWIKTTLPINLLFLLLFVQLVYVGIRWYV
;
A
#
# COMPACT_ATOMS: atom_id res chain seq x y z
N MET A 1 26.48 -4.02 -28.23
CA MET A 1 26.18 -3.57 -26.84
C MET A 1 25.16 -4.46 -26.14
N THR A 2 24.15 -5.02 -26.83
CA THR A 2 23.12 -5.87 -26.20
C THR A 2 23.58 -7.31 -25.91
N GLU A 3 24.46 -7.88 -26.74
CA GLU A 3 24.96 -9.26 -26.56
C GLU A 3 25.97 -9.39 -25.41
N GLU A 4 26.90 -8.44 -25.26
CA GLU A 4 27.85 -8.40 -24.13
C GLU A 4 27.16 -8.29 -22.76
N CYS A 5 25.98 -7.67 -22.71
CA CYS A 5 25.23 -7.52 -21.47
C CYS A 5 24.57 -8.86 -21.05
N GLN A 6 24.09 -9.64 -22.03
CA GLN A 6 23.49 -10.95 -21.76
C GLN A 6 24.52 -11.99 -21.35
N ASP A 7 25.72 -11.97 -21.93
CA ASP A 7 26.79 -12.89 -21.53
C ASP A 7 27.29 -12.61 -20.11
N LYS A 8 27.40 -11.33 -19.71
CA LYS A 8 27.75 -10.96 -18.33
C LYS A 8 26.68 -11.39 -17.32
N LEU A 9 25.40 -11.34 -17.70
CA LEU A 9 24.30 -11.83 -16.88
C LEU A 9 24.38 -13.35 -16.69
N ARG A 10 24.64 -14.10 -17.77
CA ARG A 10 24.82 -15.56 -17.72
C ARG A 10 26.03 -15.97 -16.86
N GLN A 11 27.11 -15.20 -16.93
CA GLN A 11 28.32 -15.44 -16.14
C GLN A 11 28.07 -15.17 -14.64
N ALA A 12 27.35 -14.10 -14.31
CA ALA A 12 26.97 -13.80 -12.92
C ALA A 12 25.99 -14.84 -12.33
N GLU A 13 25.10 -15.40 -13.17
CA GLU A 13 24.20 -16.48 -12.76
C GLU A 13 24.96 -17.78 -12.47
N GLN A 14 25.95 -18.13 -13.30
CA GLN A 14 26.81 -19.28 -13.07
C GLN A 14 27.69 -19.13 -11.82
N GLU A 15 28.23 -17.95 -11.56
CA GLU A 15 28.99 -17.68 -10.33
C GLU A 15 28.11 -17.76 -9.08
N ARG A 16 26.85 -17.30 -9.18
CA ARG A 16 25.86 -17.42 -8.10
C ARG A 16 25.51 -18.89 -7.83
N ASP A 17 25.25 -19.69 -8.86
CA ASP A 17 24.93 -21.12 -8.69
C ASP A 17 26.14 -21.93 -8.20
N TYR A 18 27.35 -21.58 -8.64
CA TYR A 18 28.59 -22.14 -8.12
C TYR A 18 28.78 -21.80 -6.63
N ALA A 19 28.53 -20.55 -6.22
CA ALA A 19 28.57 -20.14 -4.82
C ALA A 19 27.47 -20.83 -3.98
N LEU A 20 26.27 -21.02 -4.54
CA LEU A 20 25.16 -21.72 -3.86
C LEU A 20 25.44 -23.21 -3.67
N SER A 21 26.08 -23.86 -4.65
CA SER A 21 26.46 -25.28 -4.57
C SER A 21 27.59 -25.55 -3.57
N HIS A 22 28.52 -24.60 -3.40
CA HIS A 22 29.61 -24.69 -2.42
C HIS A 22 29.22 -24.16 -1.04
N GLN A 23 28.16 -23.36 -0.94
CA GLN A 23 27.51 -23.03 0.32
C GLN A 23 26.69 -24.24 0.77
N LYS A 24 27.39 -25.31 1.15
CA LYS A 24 26.84 -26.40 1.93
C LYS A 24 26.21 -25.76 3.16
N LYS A 25 24.89 -25.58 3.15
CA LYS A 25 24.10 -25.36 4.36
C LYS A 25 24.23 -26.63 5.18
N VAL A 26 25.38 -26.75 5.84
CA VAL A 26 25.45 -27.47 7.09
C VAL A 26 24.55 -26.60 7.97
N GLU A 27 23.28 -26.97 8.03
CA GLU A 27 22.52 -26.80 9.26
C GLU A 27 23.36 -27.53 10.28
N ILE A 28 24.33 -26.82 10.86
CA ILE A 28 24.93 -27.23 12.11
C ILE A 28 23.69 -27.24 12.99
N PRO A 29 23.19 -28.41 13.44
CA PRO A 29 22.26 -28.37 14.54
C PRO A 29 22.99 -27.55 15.58
N VAL A 30 22.47 -26.39 15.94
CA VAL A 30 22.97 -25.64 17.11
C VAL A 30 22.50 -26.42 18.33
N GLU A 31 22.90 -27.69 18.38
CA GLU A 31 23.13 -28.40 19.60
C GLU A 31 24.27 -27.63 20.23
N LYS A 32 23.90 -26.65 21.06
CA LYS A 32 24.84 -25.91 21.89
C LYS A 32 25.74 -26.98 22.51
N PRO A 33 27.01 -27.11 22.12
CA PRO A 33 27.85 -28.09 22.77
C PRO A 33 27.91 -27.63 24.22
N VAL A 34 27.25 -28.39 25.10
CA VAL A 34 27.38 -28.19 26.53
C VAL A 34 28.82 -28.63 26.80
N LEU A 35 29.75 -27.67 26.71
CA LEU A 35 31.20 -27.86 26.61
C LEU A 35 31.82 -28.55 27.84
N TYR A 36 31.00 -29.02 28.78
CA TYR A 36 31.36 -29.47 30.11
C TYR A 36 30.70 -30.80 30.44
N GLN A 37 30.83 -31.82 29.60
CA GLN A 37 30.57 -33.19 30.04
C GLN A 37 31.87 -33.99 30.28
N LYS A 38 33.06 -33.41 30.07
CA LYS A 38 34.35 -34.09 30.32
C LYS A 38 35.40 -33.20 30.98
N CYS A 39 35.12 -32.71 32.19
CA CYS A 39 36.18 -32.24 33.09
C CYS A 39 36.07 -32.97 34.43
N GLY A 40 36.86 -34.02 34.60
CA GLY A 40 36.86 -34.87 35.80
C GLY A 40 37.36 -34.20 37.08
N ASN A 41 37.81 -32.94 37.02
CA ASN A 41 38.34 -32.19 38.16
C ASN A 41 37.85 -30.72 38.21
N CYS A 42 36.84 -30.35 37.42
CA CYS A 42 36.29 -29.00 37.46
C CYS A 42 35.32 -28.87 38.63
N ASN A 43 35.47 -27.82 39.45
CA ASN A 43 34.56 -27.52 40.54
C ASN A 43 33.20 -27.11 39.96
N LEU A 44 32.28 -28.09 39.83
CA LEU A 44 30.95 -27.94 39.23
C LEU A 44 30.18 -26.74 39.80
N THR A 45 30.37 -26.47 41.10
CA THR A 45 29.77 -25.35 41.82
C THR A 45 30.28 -24.00 41.32
N ALA A 46 31.56 -23.88 40.98
CA ALA A 46 32.13 -22.65 40.42
C ALA A 46 31.59 -22.38 39.01
N TYR A 47 31.43 -23.42 38.20
CA TYR A 47 30.84 -23.31 36.87
C TYR A 47 29.36 -22.93 36.93
N LEU A 48 28.56 -23.57 37.79
CA LEU A 48 27.14 -23.24 37.96
C LEU A 48 26.96 -21.77 38.40
N LYS A 49 27.79 -21.28 39.33
CA LYS A 49 27.80 -19.86 39.73
C LYS A 49 28.21 -18.92 38.58
N ALA A 50 29.16 -19.32 37.75
CA ALA A 50 29.57 -18.53 36.58
C ALA A 50 28.47 -18.48 35.51
N LYS A 51 27.80 -19.61 35.27
CA LYS A 51 26.67 -19.74 34.35
C LYS A 51 25.48 -18.91 34.82
N GLU A 52 25.11 -18.98 36.09
CA GLU A 52 24.02 -18.19 36.67
C GLU A 52 24.29 -16.68 36.55
N LYS A 53 25.53 -16.24 36.82
CA LYS A 53 25.94 -14.84 36.59
C LYS A 53 25.83 -14.44 35.12
N TYR A 54 26.26 -15.30 34.20
CA TYR A 54 26.17 -15.05 32.76
C TYR A 54 24.72 -14.96 32.27
N ASP A 55 23.87 -15.90 32.67
CA ASP A 55 22.46 -15.94 32.30
C ASP A 55 21.71 -14.73 32.88
N THR A 56 21.98 -14.34 34.14
CA THR A 56 21.42 -13.12 34.75
C THR A 56 21.84 -11.85 34.00
N GLN A 57 23.11 -11.75 33.57
CA GLN A 57 23.59 -10.61 32.79
C GLN A 57 22.93 -10.56 31.41
N ARG A 58 22.80 -11.71 30.77
CA ARG A 58 22.15 -11.85 29.46
C ARG A 58 20.67 -11.47 29.52
N GLU A 59 19.93 -11.86 30.57
CA GLU A 59 18.54 -11.44 30.77
C GLU A 59 18.43 -9.94 31.01
N LYS A 60 19.31 -9.34 31.82
CA LYS A 60 19.36 -7.88 32.01
C LYS A 60 19.65 -7.14 30.70
N LEU A 61 20.55 -7.68 29.86
CA LEU A 61 20.84 -7.14 28.53
C LEU A 61 19.62 -7.28 27.61
N ALA A 62 19.00 -8.46 27.54
CA ALA A 62 17.81 -8.70 26.73
C ALA A 62 16.62 -7.81 27.15
N GLY A 63 16.43 -7.60 28.45
CA GLY A 63 15.45 -6.65 28.98
C GLY A 63 15.73 -5.22 28.51
N ARG A 64 16.98 -4.75 28.64
CA ARG A 64 17.36 -3.42 28.15
C ARG A 64 17.21 -3.26 26.64
N TYR A 65 17.57 -4.28 25.85
CA TYR A 65 17.34 -4.27 24.40
C TYR A 65 15.85 -4.20 24.07
N LYS A 66 15.01 -5.00 24.72
CA LYS A 66 13.55 -4.97 24.49
C LYS A 66 12.93 -3.62 24.83
N THR A 67 13.33 -3.00 25.94
CA THR A 67 12.86 -1.65 26.31
C THR A 67 13.36 -0.59 25.33
N LYS A 68 14.61 -0.69 24.84
CA LYS A 68 15.15 0.22 23.82
C LYS A 68 14.42 0.06 22.48
N THR A 69 14.15 -1.17 22.05
CA THR A 69 13.38 -1.44 20.83
C THR A 69 11.98 -0.84 20.92
N ALA A 70 11.27 -1.05 22.03
CA ALA A 70 9.94 -0.44 22.24
C ALA A 70 10.00 1.10 22.26
N MET A 71 11.06 1.68 22.85
CA MET A 71 11.28 3.13 22.85
C MET A 71 11.52 3.67 21.43
N TYR A 72 12.34 2.98 20.62
CA TYR A 72 12.58 3.36 19.23
C TYR A 72 11.32 3.19 18.37
N GLU A 73 10.57 2.11 18.55
CA GLU A 73 9.31 1.87 17.86
C GLU A 73 8.29 2.99 18.18
N ALA A 74 8.09 3.30 19.46
CA ALA A 74 7.22 4.40 19.88
C ALA A 74 7.68 5.78 19.36
N LEU A 75 9.00 6.04 19.36
CA LEU A 75 9.56 7.28 18.85
C LEU A 75 9.38 7.41 17.32
N MET A 76 9.58 6.33 16.58
CA MET A 76 9.28 6.28 15.14
C MET A 76 7.81 6.56 14.87
N PHE A 77 6.89 5.94 15.63
CA PHE A 77 5.46 6.23 15.53
C PHE A 77 5.14 7.69 15.82
N LEU A 78 5.75 8.28 16.84
CA LEU A 78 5.54 9.69 17.20
C LEU A 78 6.08 10.64 16.12
N LEU A 79 7.24 10.36 15.53
CA LEU A 79 7.79 11.13 14.42
C LEU A 79 6.91 11.02 13.16
N ILE A 80 6.42 9.83 12.83
CA ILE A 80 5.47 9.64 11.73
C ILE A 80 4.22 10.46 12.00
N TRP A 81 3.62 10.37 13.20
CA TRP A 81 2.44 11.12 13.58
C TRP A 81 2.65 12.64 13.51
N TYR A 82 3.80 13.12 13.97
CA TYR A 82 4.17 14.53 13.90
C TYR A 82 4.33 14.99 12.44
N SER A 83 4.98 14.20 11.59
CA SER A 83 5.15 14.53 10.17
C SER A 83 3.81 14.55 9.41
N VAL A 84 2.92 13.60 9.69
CA VAL A 84 1.57 13.55 9.13
C VAL A 84 0.77 14.77 9.59
N SER A 85 0.79 15.06 10.89
CA SER A 85 0.07 16.19 11.47
C SER A 85 0.54 17.52 10.91
N THR A 86 1.85 17.74 10.81
CA THR A 86 2.42 18.98 10.27
C THR A 86 2.12 19.14 8.78
N THR A 87 2.17 18.06 8.00
CA THR A 87 1.81 18.06 6.57
C THR A 87 0.33 18.37 6.36
N LEU A 88 -0.56 17.76 7.14
CA LEU A 88 -2.00 18.06 7.13
C LEU A 88 -2.28 19.51 7.53
N PHE A 89 -1.58 20.04 8.53
CA PHE A 89 -1.75 21.44 8.95
C PHE A 89 -1.29 22.41 7.86
N GLN A 90 -0.22 22.10 7.13
CA GLN A 90 0.21 22.88 5.97
C GLN A 90 -0.78 22.81 4.81
N MET A 91 -1.41 21.66 4.59
CA MET A 91 -2.45 21.48 3.59
C MET A 91 -3.65 22.39 3.86
N ILE A 92 -4.13 22.43 5.11
CA ILE A 92 -5.28 23.27 5.50
C ILE A 92 -4.96 24.76 5.30
N ARG A 93 -3.70 25.18 5.44
CA ARG A 93 -3.28 26.57 5.22
C ARG A 93 -3.08 26.91 3.74
N SER A 94 -2.91 25.93 2.86
CA SER A 94 -2.68 26.15 1.43
C SER A 94 -4.01 26.37 0.68
N LYS A 95 -4.35 27.64 0.46
CA LYS A 95 -5.55 28.02 -0.32
C LYS A 95 -5.55 27.43 -1.74
N ILE A 96 -4.38 27.30 -2.36
CA ILE A 96 -4.21 26.77 -3.72
C ILE A 96 -4.56 25.27 -3.73
N PHE A 97 -4.07 24.51 -2.76
CA PHE A 97 -4.34 23.07 -2.67
C PHE A 97 -5.80 22.78 -2.33
N ILE A 98 -6.41 23.53 -1.40
CA ILE A 98 -7.84 23.38 -1.10
C ILE A 98 -8.71 23.67 -2.33
N SER A 99 -8.42 24.75 -3.06
CA SER A 99 -9.15 25.08 -4.29
C SER A 99 -9.07 23.95 -5.31
N ASP A 100 -7.87 23.40 -5.50
CA ASP A 100 -7.58 22.28 -6.40
C ASP A 100 -8.29 20.98 -5.97
N CYS A 101 -8.39 20.72 -4.67
CA CYS A 101 -9.20 19.62 -4.12
C CYS A 101 -10.69 19.80 -4.41
N VAL A 102 -11.25 21.00 -4.19
CA VAL A 102 -12.66 21.27 -4.46
C VAL A 102 -12.98 21.05 -5.93
N VAL A 103 -12.15 21.59 -6.84
CA VAL A 103 -12.31 21.40 -8.29
C VAL A 103 -12.21 19.92 -8.68
N PHE A 104 -11.33 19.15 -8.05
CA PHE A 104 -11.23 17.71 -8.29
C PHE A 104 -12.52 16.97 -7.96
N PHE A 105 -13.04 17.17 -6.75
CA PHE A 105 -14.26 16.49 -6.31
C PHE A 105 -15.49 16.97 -7.07
N ASP A 106 -15.54 18.25 -7.46
CA ASP A 106 -16.58 18.79 -8.33
C ASP A 106 -16.55 18.16 -9.73
N THR A 107 -15.36 17.94 -10.29
CA THR A 107 -15.18 17.21 -11.56
C THR A 107 -15.68 15.78 -11.44
N ILE A 108 -15.37 15.08 -10.34
CA ILE A 108 -15.87 13.72 -10.07
C ILE A 108 -17.39 13.73 -9.93
N ALA A 109 -17.96 14.68 -9.19
CA ALA A 109 -19.40 14.80 -9.01
C ALA A 109 -20.11 15.03 -10.36
N THR A 110 -19.57 15.90 -11.20
CA THR A 110 -20.08 16.17 -12.55
C THR A 110 -19.99 14.94 -13.44
N PHE A 111 -18.89 14.17 -13.34
CA PHE A 111 -18.72 12.92 -14.06
C PHE A 111 -19.77 11.87 -13.64
N ILE A 112 -20.01 11.71 -12.34
CA ILE A 112 -21.05 10.84 -11.80
C ILE A 112 -22.44 11.29 -12.28
N GLN A 113 -22.73 12.59 -12.24
CA GLN A 113 -23.99 13.15 -12.75
C GLN A 113 -24.16 12.91 -14.25
N THR A 114 -23.08 13.00 -15.02
CA THR A 114 -23.09 12.69 -16.45
C THR A 114 -23.46 11.21 -16.64
N ILE A 115 -22.76 10.29 -16.00
CA ILE A 115 -23.08 8.85 -16.08
C ILE A 115 -24.54 8.58 -15.67
N ALA A 116 -25.01 9.20 -14.59
CA ALA A 116 -26.40 9.10 -14.17
C ALA A 116 -27.38 9.62 -15.24
N GLY A 117 -27.05 10.72 -15.90
CA GLY A 117 -27.80 11.26 -17.04
C GLY A 117 -27.88 10.28 -18.22
N TRP A 118 -26.79 9.61 -18.56
CA TRP A 118 -26.73 8.58 -19.61
C TRP A 118 -27.57 7.34 -19.26
N ILE A 119 -27.53 6.91 -17.99
CA ILE A 119 -28.38 5.81 -17.50
C ILE A 119 -29.87 6.18 -17.60
N ILE A 120 -30.23 7.41 -17.21
CA ILE A 120 -31.61 7.90 -17.30
C ILE A 120 -32.07 8.00 -18.77
N LEU A 121 -31.22 8.52 -19.66
CA LEU A 121 -31.52 8.63 -21.09
C LEU A 121 -31.72 7.25 -21.73
N THR A 122 -30.84 6.29 -21.41
CA THR A 122 -30.95 4.90 -21.87
C THR A 122 -32.24 4.26 -21.36
N GLY A 123 -32.62 4.53 -20.10
CA GLY A 123 -33.90 4.12 -19.53
C GLY A 123 -35.12 4.73 -20.25
N LYS A 124 -35.04 6.00 -20.68
CA LYS A 124 -36.10 6.66 -21.47
C LYS A 124 -36.23 6.10 -22.89
N ASN A 125 -35.11 5.81 -23.57
CA ASN A 125 -35.13 5.21 -24.90
C ASN A 125 -35.70 3.78 -24.89
N MET A 126 -35.42 3.01 -23.83
CA MET A 126 -36.04 1.69 -23.62
C MET A 126 -37.54 1.79 -23.25
N ALA A 127 -37.97 2.90 -22.64
CA ALA A 127 -39.38 3.15 -22.37
C ALA A 127 -40.22 3.32 -23.65
N GLN A 128 -39.63 3.86 -24.73
CA GLN A 128 -40.31 3.97 -26.02
C GLN A 128 -40.69 2.60 -26.61
N ILE A 129 -39.93 1.53 -26.27
CA ILE A 129 -40.25 0.16 -26.65
C ILE A 129 -41.46 -0.38 -25.86
N SER A 130 -41.65 0.08 -24.61
CA SER A 130 -42.79 -0.29 -23.75
C SER A 130 -44.11 0.38 -24.16
N ASN A 131 -44.08 1.47 -24.92
CA ASN A 131 -45.28 2.18 -25.40
C ASN A 131 -46.07 1.40 -26.48
N GLY A 132 -45.60 0.23 -26.91
CA GLY A 132 -46.38 -0.69 -27.73
C GLY A 132 -47.51 -1.42 -26.97
N ILE A 133 -47.62 -1.23 -25.66
CA ILE A 133 -48.62 -1.86 -24.79
C ILE A 133 -49.81 -0.93 -24.61
N SER A 134 -51.01 -1.37 -25.03
CA SER A 134 -52.25 -0.58 -25.10
C SER A 134 -52.88 -0.18 -23.76
N ASN A 135 -52.39 -0.70 -22.63
CA ASN A 135 -52.89 -0.36 -21.29
C ASN A 135 -51.88 0.50 -20.51
N PRO A 136 -52.20 1.76 -20.16
CA PRO A 136 -51.27 2.71 -19.55
C PRO A 136 -50.80 2.29 -18.14
N VAL A 137 -51.64 1.55 -17.40
CA VAL A 137 -51.27 1.05 -16.06
C VAL A 137 -50.22 -0.06 -16.17
N VAL A 138 -50.40 -0.98 -17.12
CA VAL A 138 -49.48 -2.08 -17.37
C VAL A 138 -48.15 -1.57 -17.93
N ALA A 139 -48.20 -0.60 -18.85
CA ALA A 139 -47.00 0.05 -19.39
C ALA A 139 -46.17 0.75 -18.30
N GLY A 140 -46.82 1.42 -17.34
CA GLY A 140 -46.14 2.05 -16.20
C GLY A 140 -45.45 1.06 -15.26
N ILE A 141 -46.09 -0.07 -14.97
CA ILE A 141 -45.52 -1.14 -14.11
C ILE A 141 -44.32 -1.80 -14.80
N VAL A 142 -44.45 -2.15 -16.08
CA VAL A 142 -43.38 -2.76 -16.88
C VAL A 142 -42.18 -1.81 -17.02
N TYR A 143 -42.42 -0.52 -17.23
CA TYR A 143 -41.38 0.50 -17.27
C TYR A 143 -40.57 0.59 -15.97
N TRP A 144 -41.25 0.64 -14.81
CA TRP A 144 -40.58 0.68 -13.51
C TRP A 144 -39.79 -0.61 -13.23
N LEU A 145 -40.30 -1.78 -13.60
CA LEU A 145 -39.60 -3.05 -13.47
C LEU A 145 -38.31 -3.10 -14.30
N ILE A 146 -38.38 -2.73 -15.57
CA ILE A 146 -37.20 -2.69 -16.46
C ILE A 146 -36.15 -1.70 -15.93
N ARG A 147 -36.59 -0.53 -15.46
CA ARG A 147 -35.70 0.50 -14.91
C ARG A 147 -34.98 0.04 -13.64
N ILE A 148 -35.68 -0.62 -12.72
CA ILE A 148 -35.09 -1.19 -11.50
C ILE A 148 -34.11 -2.31 -11.85
N LEU A 149 -34.43 -3.15 -12.84
CA LEU A 149 -33.61 -4.29 -13.22
C LEU A 149 -32.28 -3.85 -13.87
N ILE A 150 -32.32 -2.83 -14.75
CA ILE A 150 -31.12 -2.26 -15.38
C ILE A 150 -30.29 -1.48 -14.36
N CYS A 151 -30.92 -0.59 -13.58
CA CYS A 151 -30.20 0.22 -12.59
C CYS A 151 -29.60 -0.67 -11.48
N GLY A 152 -30.37 -1.64 -10.99
CA GLY A 152 -29.91 -2.64 -10.03
C GLY A 152 -28.80 -3.52 -10.59
N GLY A 153 -28.93 -4.04 -11.81
CA GLY A 153 -27.90 -4.83 -12.47
C GLY A 153 -26.59 -4.07 -12.68
N CYS A 154 -26.66 -2.81 -13.12
CA CYS A 154 -25.48 -1.95 -13.29
C CYS A 154 -24.82 -1.61 -11.95
N LEU A 155 -25.59 -1.30 -10.90
CA LEU A 155 -25.05 -1.00 -9.57
C LEU A 155 -24.39 -2.23 -8.93
N VAL A 156 -25.02 -3.40 -9.04
CA VAL A 156 -24.48 -4.67 -8.54
C VAL A 156 -23.22 -5.07 -9.31
N GLY A 157 -23.23 -4.97 -10.65
CA GLY A 157 -22.07 -5.27 -11.49
C GLY A 157 -20.88 -4.34 -11.22
N ALA A 158 -21.13 -3.02 -11.11
CA ALA A 158 -20.11 -2.06 -10.73
C ALA A 158 -19.58 -2.31 -9.31
N GLY A 159 -20.46 -2.62 -8.35
CA GLY A 159 -20.08 -2.95 -6.98
C GLY A 159 -19.18 -4.19 -6.89
N ILE A 160 -19.48 -5.24 -7.66
CA ILE A 160 -18.64 -6.45 -7.72
C ILE A 160 -17.28 -6.16 -8.34
N LEU A 161 -17.23 -5.37 -9.43
CA LEU A 161 -15.96 -4.97 -10.05
C LEU A 161 -15.09 -4.14 -9.11
N VAL A 162 -15.69 -3.17 -8.43
CA VAL A 162 -14.98 -2.33 -7.44
C VAL A 162 -14.50 -3.20 -6.28
N ALA A 163 -15.35 -4.05 -5.71
CA ALA A 163 -14.96 -4.94 -4.62
C ALA A 163 -13.84 -5.91 -5.04
N PHE A 164 -13.85 -6.42 -6.27
CA PHE A 164 -12.80 -7.29 -6.78
C PHE A 164 -11.46 -6.57 -6.91
N ILE A 165 -11.48 -5.33 -7.44
CA ILE A 165 -10.30 -4.47 -7.54
C ILE A 165 -9.79 -4.12 -6.13
N GLU A 166 -10.68 -3.73 -5.22
CA GLU A 166 -10.34 -3.40 -3.83
C GLU A 166 -9.76 -4.60 -3.08
N ILE A 167 -10.29 -5.82 -3.25
CA ILE A 167 -9.73 -7.02 -2.64
C ILE A 167 -8.33 -7.32 -3.18
N LYS A 168 -8.13 -7.19 -4.50
CA LYS A 168 -6.80 -7.38 -5.11
C LYS A 168 -5.80 -6.33 -4.64
N ILE A 169 -6.23 -5.09 -4.53
CA ILE A 169 -5.44 -4.00 -3.96
C ILE A 169 -5.16 -4.27 -2.47
N ALA A 170 -6.15 -4.64 -1.67
CA ALA A 170 -5.99 -4.89 -0.24
C ALA A 170 -5.06 -6.08 0.03
N GLU A 171 -5.18 -7.16 -0.74
CA GLU A 171 -4.29 -8.31 -0.68
C GLU A 171 -2.84 -7.91 -1.05
N LEU A 172 -2.70 -6.99 -2.02
CA LEU A 172 -1.42 -6.40 -2.38
C LEU A 172 -0.84 -5.52 -1.26
N TYR A 173 -1.65 -4.65 -0.67
CA TYR A 173 -1.27 -3.79 0.45
C TYR A 173 -0.94 -4.61 1.71
N LYS A 174 -1.57 -5.77 1.89
CA LYS A 174 -1.29 -6.71 2.99
C LYS A 174 0.07 -7.39 2.81
N LYS A 175 0.47 -7.67 1.57
CA LYS A 175 1.78 -8.26 1.22
C LYS A 175 2.92 -7.22 1.24
N CYS A 176 2.62 -6.00 0.81
CA CYS A 176 3.49 -4.81 0.93
C CYS A 176 3.24 -4.02 2.23
N CYS A 177 2.89 -4.73 3.30
CA CYS A 177 2.52 -4.21 4.63
C CYS A 177 3.20 -2.88 4.95
N TRP A 178 2.42 -1.81 5.14
CA TRP A 178 2.79 -0.54 5.82
C TRP A 178 4.29 -0.17 5.69
N ASP A 179 4.84 -0.29 4.48
CA ASP A 179 6.26 -0.12 4.32
C ASP A 179 6.53 1.34 4.62
N MET A 180 7.30 1.62 5.69
CA MET A 180 7.58 3.00 6.12
C MET A 180 8.03 3.85 4.94
N ILE A 181 8.68 3.24 3.96
CA ILE A 181 9.08 3.84 2.69
C ILE A 181 7.87 4.40 1.91
N THR A 182 6.79 3.64 1.73
CA THR A 182 5.60 4.12 1.01
C THR A 182 4.95 5.31 1.74
N ILE A 183 4.89 5.26 3.08
CA ILE A 183 4.35 6.36 3.89
C ILE A 183 5.25 7.60 3.79
N MET A 184 6.57 7.43 3.88
CA MET A 184 7.55 8.50 3.69
C MET A 184 7.46 9.11 2.29
N VAL A 185 7.29 8.29 1.25
CA VAL A 185 7.13 8.75 -0.14
C VAL A 185 5.85 9.56 -0.31
N ILE A 186 4.73 9.12 0.28
CA ILE A 186 3.47 9.90 0.29
C ILE A 186 3.67 11.25 0.98
N LEU A 187 4.33 11.26 2.14
CA LEU A 187 4.56 12.49 2.91
C LEU A 187 5.50 13.46 2.18
N ILE A 188 6.60 12.98 1.61
CA ILE A 188 7.57 13.79 0.87
C ILE A 188 6.96 14.34 -0.42
N SER A 189 6.25 13.50 -1.18
CA SER A 189 5.58 13.93 -2.41
C SER A 189 4.49 14.96 -2.13
N MET A 190 3.73 14.78 -1.04
CA MET A 190 2.72 15.74 -0.61
C MET A 190 3.33 17.06 -0.15
N ALA A 191 4.40 17.03 0.65
CA ALA A 191 5.13 18.23 1.06
C ALA A 191 5.70 18.99 -0.15
N THR A 192 6.24 18.26 -1.13
CA THR A 192 6.76 18.82 -2.38
C THR A 192 5.66 19.49 -3.19
N ALA A 193 4.51 18.83 -3.34
CA ALA A 193 3.35 19.39 -4.06
C ALA A 193 2.80 20.66 -3.39
N ILE A 194 2.85 20.76 -2.07
CA ILE A 194 2.42 21.96 -1.34
C ILE A 194 3.46 23.09 -1.50
N TYR A 195 4.73 22.81 -1.21
CA TYR A 195 5.79 23.83 -1.22
C TYR A 195 6.05 24.38 -2.63
N PHE A 196 6.16 23.49 -3.61
CA PHE A 196 6.39 23.86 -5.01
C PHE A 196 5.09 24.07 -5.79
N GLY A 197 3.91 23.94 -5.16
CA GLY A 197 2.63 23.93 -5.86
C GLY A 197 2.39 25.17 -6.72
N LYS A 198 2.82 26.34 -6.26
CA LYS A 198 2.74 27.58 -7.05
C LYS A 198 3.59 27.53 -8.32
N TRP A 199 4.83 27.03 -8.20
CA TRP A 199 5.78 26.91 -9.32
C TRP A 199 5.36 25.80 -10.30
N ILE A 200 4.91 24.67 -9.77
CA ILE A 200 4.36 23.55 -10.55
C ILE A 200 3.15 24.04 -11.36
N LYS A 201 2.22 24.78 -10.74
CA LYS A 201 1.02 25.28 -11.42
C LYS A 201 1.33 26.29 -12.52
N THR A 202 2.40 27.09 -12.36
CA THR A 202 2.89 27.98 -13.43
C THR A 202 3.47 27.20 -14.60
N THR A 203 4.13 26.06 -14.34
CA THR A 203 4.77 25.25 -15.38
C THR A 203 3.79 24.28 -16.06
N LEU A 204 2.89 23.70 -15.28
CA LEU A 204 1.89 22.72 -15.67
C LEU A 204 0.55 23.15 -15.05
N PRO A 205 -0.42 23.67 -15.83
CA PRO A 205 -1.73 24.11 -15.35
C PRO A 205 -2.66 22.91 -15.09
N ILE A 206 -2.13 21.87 -14.44
CA ILE A 206 -2.83 20.64 -14.06
C ILE A 206 -3.14 20.71 -12.57
N ASN A 207 -4.23 20.08 -12.16
CA ASN A 207 -4.63 19.98 -10.77
C ASN A 207 -3.56 19.29 -9.90
N LEU A 208 -3.10 19.94 -8.82
CA LEU A 208 -2.04 19.42 -7.95
C LEU A 208 -2.41 18.09 -7.29
N LEU A 209 -3.68 17.92 -6.92
CA LEU A 209 -4.17 16.68 -6.32
C LEU A 209 -4.11 15.51 -7.31
N PHE A 210 -4.45 15.75 -8.57
CA PHE A 210 -4.38 14.74 -9.63
C PHE A 210 -2.92 14.32 -9.90
N LEU A 211 -2.01 15.29 -9.96
CA LEU A 211 -0.58 15.03 -10.12
C LEU A 211 -0.02 14.19 -8.97
N LEU A 212 -0.42 14.49 -7.73
CA LEU A 212 -0.01 13.72 -6.55
C LEU A 212 -0.49 12.26 -6.62
N LEU A 213 -1.75 12.03 -6.99
CA LEU A 213 -2.30 10.69 -7.18
C LEU A 213 -1.60 9.93 -8.32
N PHE A 214 -1.27 10.61 -9.41
CA PHE A 214 -0.56 10.02 -10.54
C PHE A 214 0.86 9.57 -10.15
N VAL A 215 1.61 10.40 -9.43
CA VAL A 215 2.95 10.04 -8.92
C VAL A 215 2.86 8.81 -8.01
N GLN A 216 1.85 8.74 -7.15
CA GLN A 216 1.63 7.59 -6.28
C GLN A 216 1.30 6.32 -7.07
N LEU A 217 0.46 6.42 -8.10
CA LEU A 217 0.13 5.31 -9.00
C LEU A 217 1.37 4.79 -9.74
N VAL A 218 2.21 5.68 -10.27
CA VAL A 218 3.46 5.31 -10.93
C VAL A 218 4.41 4.64 -9.94
N TYR A 219 4.55 5.16 -8.73
CA TYR A 219 5.39 4.55 -7.71
C TYR A 219 4.95 3.13 -7.34
N VAL A 220 3.64 2.93 -7.14
CA VAL A 220 3.08 1.59 -6.88
C VAL A 220 3.26 0.67 -8.09
N GLY A 221 3.09 1.19 -9.31
CA GLY A 221 3.29 0.44 -10.54
C GLY A 221 4.74 0.02 -10.79
N ILE A 222 5.72 0.88 -10.49
CA ILE A 222 7.14 0.53 -10.56
C ILE A 222 7.47 -0.55 -9.55
N ARG A 223 6.97 -0.41 -8.32
CA ARG A 223 7.16 -1.41 -7.26
C ARG A 223 6.49 -2.74 -7.56
N TRP A 224 5.45 -2.76 -8.38
CA TRP A 224 4.84 -3.98 -8.88
C TRP A 224 5.73 -4.72 -9.88
N TYR A 225 6.47 -3.96 -10.71
CA TYR A 225 7.29 -4.53 -11.79
C TYR A 225 8.60 -5.14 -11.29
N VAL A 226 9.14 -4.63 -10.17
CA VAL A 226 10.37 -5.09 -9.51
C VAL A 226 10.08 -6.20 -8.51
#